data_AF-A0A9D5LLW6-F1
#
_entry.id   AF-A0A9D5LLW6-F1
#
_cell.length_a   1.000
_cell.length_b   1.000
_cell.length_c   1.000
_cell.angle_alpha   90.00
_cell.angle_beta   90.00
_cell.angle_gamma   90.00
#
_symmetry.space_group_name_H-M   'P 1'
#
loop_
_entity.id
_entity.type
_entity.pdbx_description
1 polymer ?
#
loop_
_entity_poly.entity_id
_entity_poly.type
_entity_poly.pdbx_seq_one_letter_code
_entity_poly.pdbx_strand_id
1 'polypeptide(L)'
;MRNITVLAMVLLGLTCGCSRIKSKYDEVKESVKEEINTALRTDFYSDYGAWDYYRVPLIAPYELTAIDDRNVWHCEKRRNTDKFDYYPNCLLSARLSVEYVGITDSIIYMAYTEELTPVDKMPGHTYGNREMRRYVIIDVPKDSIEWHETKTEWMAALGKRNIARIVLHQVDSVYDDFANNRQLLFNPSKQQ
;
A
#
# COMPACT_ATOMS: atom_id res chain seq x y z
N MET A 1 -1.56 19.91 68.12
CA MET A 1 -1.50 18.61 67.43
C MET A 1 -2.69 18.29 66.50
N ARG A 2 -3.71 19.15 66.33
CA ARG A 2 -4.84 18.91 65.39
C ARG A 2 -4.60 19.41 63.95
N ASN A 3 -3.69 20.37 63.74
CA ASN A 3 -3.51 21.02 62.45
C ASN A 3 -2.48 20.32 61.53
N ILE A 4 -1.58 19.51 62.09
CA ILE A 4 -0.55 18.76 61.32
C ILE A 4 -1.18 17.53 60.64
N THR A 5 -2.15 16.88 61.28
CA THR A 5 -2.86 15.71 60.76
C THR A 5 -3.78 16.05 59.58
N VAL A 6 -4.41 17.23 59.58
CA VAL A 6 -5.25 17.69 58.46
C VAL A 6 -4.40 18.06 57.25
N LEU A 7 -3.26 18.72 57.45
CA LEU A 7 -2.35 19.08 56.36
C LEU A 7 -1.71 17.84 55.71
N ALA A 8 -1.35 16.82 56.52
CA ALA A 8 -0.84 15.54 56.03
C ALA A 8 -1.92 14.76 55.24
N MET A 9 -3.19 14.79 55.65
CA MET A 9 -4.29 14.18 54.89
C MET A 9 -4.59 14.90 53.58
N VAL A 10 -4.48 16.23 53.53
CA VAL A 10 -4.64 17.02 52.29
C VAL A 10 -3.47 16.75 51.34
N LEU A 11 -2.24 16.64 51.84
CA LEU A 11 -1.05 16.29 51.04
C LEU A 11 -1.08 14.83 50.54
N LEU A 12 -1.56 13.88 51.34
CA LEU A 12 -1.81 12.49 50.91
C LEU A 12 -2.95 12.39 49.88
N GLY A 13 -3.99 13.23 50.01
CA GLY A 13 -5.05 13.34 49.02
C GLY A 13 -4.58 13.90 47.67
N LEU A 14 -3.62 14.83 47.69
CA LEU A 14 -3.03 15.42 46.49
C LEU A 14 -2.08 14.44 45.76
N THR A 15 -1.29 13.64 46.48
CA THR A 15 -0.40 12.64 45.85
C THR A 15 -1.15 11.43 45.28
N CYS A 16 -2.23 10.99 45.93
CA CYS A 16 -3.14 9.98 45.37
C CYS A 16 -4.04 10.53 44.26
N GLY A 17 -4.31 11.84 44.27
CA GLY A 17 -5.03 12.55 43.20
C GLY A 17 -4.20 12.67 41.92
N CYS A 18 -2.89 12.95 42.03
CA CYS A 18 -2.01 13.06 40.87
C CYS A 18 -1.85 11.75 40.11
N SER A 19 -1.76 10.59 40.78
CA SER A 19 -1.69 9.29 40.09
C SER A 19 -3.01 8.95 39.40
N ARG A 20 -4.14 9.28 40.01
CA ARG A 20 -5.48 9.04 39.46
C ARG A 20 -5.83 9.98 38.31
N ILE A 21 -5.41 11.25 38.40
CA ILE A 21 -5.52 12.25 37.34
C ILE A 21 -4.59 11.90 36.18
N LYS A 22 -3.34 11.49 36.46
CA LYS A 22 -2.40 11.02 35.44
C LYS A 22 -2.91 9.76 34.75
N SER A 23 -3.42 8.78 35.50
CA SER A 23 -4.04 7.57 34.95
C SER A 23 -5.23 7.91 34.05
N LYS A 24 -6.12 8.81 34.48
CA LYS A 24 -7.24 9.26 33.64
C LYS A 24 -6.77 10.04 32.41
N TYR A 25 -5.73 10.85 32.55
CA TYR A 25 -5.16 11.59 31.43
C TYR A 25 -4.51 10.64 30.41
N ASP A 26 -3.76 9.64 30.88
CA ASP A 26 -3.14 8.62 30.03
C ASP A 26 -4.22 7.74 29.35
N GLU A 27 -5.29 7.41 30.06
CA GLU A 27 -6.45 6.65 29.54
C GLU A 27 -7.23 7.46 28.49
N VAL A 28 -7.48 8.76 28.74
CA VAL A 28 -8.08 9.67 27.75
C VAL A 28 -7.14 9.90 26.56
N LYS A 29 -5.82 10.00 26.79
CA LYS A 29 -4.83 10.16 25.72
C LYS A 29 -4.76 8.93 24.83
N GLU A 30 -4.76 7.73 25.41
CA GLU A 30 -4.81 6.49 24.62
C GLU A 30 -6.17 6.30 23.97
N SER A 31 -7.29 6.66 24.62
CA SER A 31 -8.63 6.65 24.00
C SER A 31 -8.75 7.62 22.84
N VAL A 32 -8.21 8.84 22.96
CA VAL A 32 -8.17 9.82 21.85
C VAL A 32 -7.22 9.38 20.76
N LYS A 33 -6.08 8.76 21.09
CA LYS A 33 -5.17 8.18 20.10
C LYS A 33 -5.81 6.97 19.42
N GLU A 34 -6.59 6.16 20.12
CA GLU A 34 -7.35 5.04 19.59
C GLU A 34 -8.51 5.53 18.72
N GLU A 35 -9.25 6.57 19.13
CA GLU A 35 -10.29 7.20 18.31
C GLU A 35 -9.71 7.91 17.08
N ILE A 36 -8.60 8.63 17.21
CA ILE A 36 -7.92 9.25 16.07
C ILE A 36 -7.37 8.15 15.16
N ASN A 37 -6.73 7.11 15.69
CA ASN A 37 -6.30 5.97 14.89
C ASN A 37 -7.50 5.22 14.28
N THR A 38 -8.65 5.18 14.93
CA THR A 38 -9.87 4.50 14.44
C THR A 38 -10.62 5.34 13.40
N ALA A 39 -10.62 6.65 13.53
CA ALA A 39 -11.12 7.58 12.53
C ALA A 39 -10.14 7.71 11.33
N LEU A 40 -8.84 7.50 11.57
CA LEU A 40 -7.81 7.36 10.54
C LEU A 40 -7.67 5.92 10.00
N ARG A 41 -8.34 4.93 10.61
CA ARG A 41 -8.53 3.54 10.09
C ARG A 41 -9.50 3.51 8.90
N THR A 42 -9.56 4.59 8.13
CA THR A 42 -9.82 4.54 6.70
C THR A 42 -8.51 4.36 5.91
N ASP A 43 -7.45 3.92 6.58
CA ASP A 43 -6.16 3.64 5.98
C ASP A 43 -6.21 2.31 5.21
N PHE A 44 -5.31 2.20 4.25
CA PHE A 44 -5.08 1.04 3.38
C PHE A 44 -5.05 -0.34 4.09
N TYR A 45 -4.88 -0.37 5.42
CA TYR A 45 -4.60 -1.57 6.20
C TYR A 45 -5.79 -2.09 7.03
N SER A 46 -6.87 -1.34 7.15
CA SER A 46 -8.02 -1.68 8.01
C SER A 46 -9.33 -1.90 7.27
N ASP A 47 -9.30 -1.99 5.94
CA ASP A 47 -10.48 -2.26 5.13
C ASP A 47 -10.92 -3.72 5.29
N TYR A 48 -11.80 -3.97 6.26
CA TYR A 48 -12.27 -5.28 6.73
C TYR A 48 -13.00 -6.13 5.66
N GLY A 49 -13.16 -5.64 4.43
CA GLY A 49 -13.75 -6.37 3.30
C GLY A 49 -12.77 -7.21 2.47
N ALA A 50 -11.47 -7.22 2.82
CA ALA A 50 -10.40 -7.71 1.96
C ALA A 50 -9.61 -8.89 2.53
N TRP A 51 -10.25 -9.80 3.28
CA TRP A 51 -9.56 -10.90 4.00
C TRP A 51 -8.82 -11.85 3.05
N ASP A 52 -9.24 -11.93 1.79
CA ASP A 52 -8.63 -12.77 0.77
C ASP A 52 -7.56 -12.04 -0.08
N TYR A 53 -7.27 -10.76 0.22
CA TYR A 53 -6.37 -9.93 -0.58
C TYR A 53 -5.03 -9.66 0.12
N TYR A 54 -3.95 -10.01 -0.56
CA TYR A 54 -2.62 -9.48 -0.29
C TYR A 54 -2.46 -8.15 -1.01
N ARG A 55 -1.99 -7.11 -0.31
CA ARG A 55 -1.90 -5.76 -0.86
C ARG A 55 -0.55 -5.12 -0.56
N VAL A 56 0.04 -4.48 -1.56
CA VAL A 56 1.26 -3.66 -1.43
C VAL A 56 0.97 -2.27 -2.00
N PRO A 57 1.03 -1.21 -1.19
CA PRO A 57 0.86 0.14 -1.70
C PRO A 57 2.06 0.53 -2.56
N LEU A 58 1.82 1.16 -3.71
CA LEU A 58 2.87 1.80 -4.51
C LEU A 58 2.78 3.33 -4.29
N ILE A 59 2.98 4.13 -5.34
CA ILE A 59 2.65 5.55 -5.30
C ILE A 59 1.13 5.68 -5.48
N ALA A 60 0.47 6.36 -4.53
CA ALA A 60 -0.96 6.59 -4.61
C ALA A 60 -1.37 7.20 -5.95
N PRO A 61 -2.47 6.74 -6.58
CA PRO A 61 -3.43 5.77 -6.07
C PRO A 61 -3.15 4.30 -6.44
N TYR A 62 -1.94 3.95 -6.88
CA TYR A 62 -1.64 2.60 -7.37
C TYR A 62 -1.23 1.64 -6.25
N GLU A 63 -1.63 0.38 -6.39
CA GLU A 63 -1.30 -0.73 -5.48
C GLU A 63 -1.10 -2.03 -6.27
N LEU A 64 -0.40 -2.99 -5.66
CA LEU A 64 -0.35 -4.38 -6.11
C LEU A 64 -1.28 -5.21 -5.25
N THR A 65 -2.06 -6.07 -5.88
CA THR A 65 -3.03 -6.94 -5.23
C THR A 65 -2.83 -8.38 -5.68
N ALA A 66 -3.04 -9.34 -4.78
CA ALA A 66 -3.17 -10.75 -5.12
C ALA A 66 -4.28 -11.36 -4.28
N ILE A 67 -4.98 -12.36 -4.82
CA ILE A 67 -6.10 -13.05 -4.17
C ILE A 67 -5.65 -14.45 -3.74
N ASP A 68 -6.11 -14.92 -2.59
CA ASP A 68 -5.95 -16.28 -2.03
C ASP A 68 -4.52 -16.71 -1.65
N ASP A 69 -3.61 -16.82 -2.63
CA ASP A 69 -2.34 -17.55 -2.47
C ASP A 69 -1.09 -16.82 -3.01
N ARG A 70 -1.21 -15.55 -3.39
CA ARG A 70 -0.12 -14.70 -3.96
C ARG A 70 0.48 -15.21 -5.27
N ASN A 71 -0.09 -16.24 -5.90
CA ASN A 71 0.45 -16.77 -7.15
C ASN A 71 0.28 -15.80 -8.33
N VAL A 72 -0.71 -14.91 -8.25
CA VAL A 72 -1.03 -13.96 -9.31
C VAL A 72 -1.17 -12.56 -8.73
N TRP A 73 -0.32 -11.67 -9.21
CA TRP A 73 -0.30 -10.26 -8.83
C TRP A 73 -0.89 -9.39 -9.93
N HIS A 74 -1.70 -8.42 -9.52
CA HIS A 74 -2.30 -7.41 -10.36
C HIS A 74 -1.86 -6.02 -9.90
N CYS A 75 -1.73 -5.08 -10.82
CA CYS A 75 -1.61 -3.67 -10.47
C CYS A 75 -2.97 -2.99 -10.62
N GLU A 76 -3.43 -2.37 -9.54
CA GLU A 76 -4.72 -1.72 -9.44
C GLU A 76 -4.57 -0.22 -9.17
N LYS A 77 -5.46 0.57 -9.75
CA LYS A 77 -5.61 1.98 -9.42
C LYS A 77 -6.78 2.13 -8.43
N ARG A 78 -6.49 2.44 -7.17
CA ARG A 78 -7.49 2.62 -6.11
C ARG A 78 -8.43 3.78 -6.44
N ARG A 79 -9.74 3.56 -6.30
CA ARG A 79 -10.76 4.63 -6.34
C ARG A 79 -11.21 4.99 -4.93
N ASN A 80 -11.77 6.19 -4.79
CA ASN A 80 -12.58 6.56 -3.63
C ASN A 80 -13.83 5.66 -3.62
N THR A 81 -14.03 4.91 -2.53
CA THR A 81 -14.79 3.66 -2.41
C THR A 81 -16.32 3.79 -2.37
N ASP A 82 -16.92 4.78 -3.04
CA ASP A 82 -18.38 4.97 -2.99
C ASP A 82 -19.17 4.11 -3.99
N LYS A 83 -18.51 3.27 -4.80
CA LYS A 83 -19.18 2.47 -5.85
C LYS A 83 -18.65 1.04 -5.92
N PHE A 84 -19.56 0.10 -5.74
CA PHE A 84 -19.35 -1.34 -5.91
C PHE A 84 -19.29 -1.67 -7.41
N ASP A 85 -18.14 -1.45 -8.04
CA ASP A 85 -17.90 -1.86 -9.43
C ASP A 85 -17.30 -3.28 -9.43
N TYR A 86 -18.03 -4.22 -10.04
CA TYR A 86 -17.69 -5.65 -10.13
C TYR A 86 -16.44 -5.94 -10.99
N TYR A 87 -15.89 -4.93 -11.65
CA TYR A 87 -14.70 -5.04 -12.49
C TYR A 87 -13.55 -4.28 -11.82
N PRO A 88 -12.48 -4.97 -11.40
CA PRO A 88 -11.40 -4.30 -10.71
C PRO A 88 -10.77 -3.28 -11.68
N ASN A 89 -10.43 -2.10 -11.15
CA ASN A 89 -9.66 -1.08 -11.85
C ASN A 89 -8.18 -1.51 -11.99
N CYS A 90 -7.97 -2.81 -12.23
CA CYS A 90 -6.71 -3.37 -12.66
C CYS A 90 -6.30 -2.67 -13.95
N LEU A 91 -5.01 -2.44 -14.11
CA LEU A 91 -4.45 -2.34 -15.45
C LEU A 91 -4.86 -3.61 -16.20
N LEU A 92 -5.77 -3.48 -17.16
CA LEU A 92 -6.37 -4.60 -17.89
C LEU A 92 -5.30 -5.23 -18.77
N SER A 93 -4.50 -6.13 -18.21
CA SER A 93 -3.50 -6.90 -18.94
C SER A 93 -4.05 -8.27 -19.32
N ALA A 94 -3.59 -8.77 -20.45
CA ALA A 94 -3.76 -10.15 -20.87
C ALA A 94 -2.71 -11.07 -20.25
N ARG A 95 -1.62 -10.51 -19.71
CA ARG A 95 -0.56 -11.26 -19.03
C ARG A 95 -1.08 -11.81 -17.71
N LEU A 96 -0.48 -12.91 -17.28
CA LEU A 96 -0.92 -13.64 -16.09
C LEU A 96 -0.71 -12.79 -14.83
N SER A 97 0.51 -12.30 -14.61
CA SER A 97 0.90 -11.68 -13.35
C SER A 97 1.89 -10.55 -13.55
N VAL A 98 1.92 -9.58 -12.62
CA VAL A 98 3.05 -8.66 -12.46
C VAL A 98 4.21 -9.44 -11.83
N GLU A 99 5.34 -9.52 -12.52
CA GLU A 99 6.52 -10.28 -12.07
C GLU A 99 7.51 -9.38 -11.31
N TYR A 100 7.77 -8.19 -11.86
CA TYR A 100 8.69 -7.22 -11.27
C TYR A 100 8.09 -5.82 -11.24
N VAL A 101 8.46 -5.07 -10.22
CA VAL A 101 8.08 -3.66 -10.04
C VAL A 101 9.28 -2.83 -9.60
N GLY A 102 9.34 -1.60 -10.07
CA GLY A 102 10.28 -0.59 -9.64
C GLY A 102 9.61 0.77 -9.57
N ILE A 103 10.18 1.64 -8.73
CA ILE A 103 9.72 3.01 -8.56
C ILE A 103 10.95 3.93 -8.59
N THR A 104 10.84 5.02 -9.33
CA THR A 104 11.84 6.10 -9.31
C THR A 104 11.10 7.42 -9.41
N ASP A 105 11.35 8.30 -8.44
CA ASP A 105 10.60 9.55 -8.24
C ASP A 105 9.08 9.28 -8.17
N SER A 106 8.33 9.82 -9.13
CA SER A 106 6.88 9.63 -9.26
C SER A 106 6.49 8.69 -10.42
N ILE A 107 7.44 7.88 -10.91
CA ILE A 107 7.23 6.92 -11.98
C ILE A 107 7.24 5.50 -11.41
N ILE A 108 6.19 4.73 -11.68
CA ILE A 108 6.14 3.30 -11.44
C ILE A 108 6.43 2.60 -12.76
N TYR A 109 7.25 1.56 -12.74
CA TYR A 109 7.51 0.76 -13.93
C TYR A 109 7.50 -0.73 -13.56
N MET A 110 6.87 -1.54 -14.40
CA MET A 110 6.66 -2.95 -14.10
C MET A 110 6.90 -3.81 -15.34
N ALA A 111 7.24 -5.07 -15.06
CA ALA A 111 7.30 -6.13 -16.05
C ALA A 111 6.32 -7.24 -15.65
N TYR A 112 5.45 -7.61 -16.57
CA TYR A 112 4.57 -8.76 -16.43
C TYR A 112 5.29 -10.05 -16.85
N THR A 113 4.74 -11.18 -16.42
CA THR A 113 5.13 -12.51 -16.87
C THR A 113 4.96 -12.66 -18.38
N GLU A 114 5.69 -13.58 -19.00
CA GLU A 114 5.48 -13.92 -20.42
C GLU A 114 4.16 -14.66 -20.63
N GLU A 115 3.72 -15.40 -19.62
CA GLU A 115 2.48 -16.18 -19.63
C GLU A 115 1.25 -15.28 -19.79
N LEU A 116 0.29 -15.74 -20.57
CA LEU A 116 -1.03 -15.13 -20.70
C LEU A 116 -1.96 -15.72 -19.64
N THR A 117 -2.85 -14.88 -19.11
CA THR A 117 -3.98 -15.36 -18.31
C THR A 117 -4.84 -16.30 -19.17
N PRO A 118 -5.16 -17.52 -18.71
CA PRO A 118 -6.05 -18.43 -19.43
C PRO A 118 -7.41 -17.79 -19.74
N VAL A 119 -7.94 -18.01 -20.95
CA VAL A 119 -9.17 -17.37 -21.46
C VAL A 119 -10.39 -17.71 -20.60
N ASP A 120 -10.46 -18.93 -20.08
CA ASP A 120 -11.49 -19.41 -19.17
C ASP A 120 -11.45 -18.70 -17.80
N LYS A 121 -10.29 -18.18 -17.40
CA LYS A 121 -10.09 -17.36 -16.20
C LYS A 121 -10.27 -15.86 -16.46
N MET A 122 -10.54 -15.45 -17.70
CA MET A 122 -10.81 -14.05 -18.02
C MET A 122 -12.30 -13.72 -17.92
N PRO A 123 -12.68 -12.64 -17.22
CA PRO A 123 -14.02 -12.10 -17.31
C PRO A 123 -14.29 -11.67 -18.77
N GLY A 124 -15.28 -12.30 -19.42
CA GLY A 124 -15.64 -12.05 -20.82
C GLY A 124 -14.96 -12.94 -21.86
N HIS A 125 -14.22 -13.98 -21.45
CA HIS A 125 -13.65 -15.04 -22.30
C HIS A 125 -12.94 -14.59 -23.59
N THR A 126 -12.40 -13.38 -23.60
CA THR A 126 -11.72 -12.80 -24.76
C THR A 126 -10.62 -11.84 -24.32
N TYR A 127 -9.54 -11.78 -25.09
CA TYR A 127 -8.43 -10.86 -24.85
C TYR A 127 -8.70 -9.43 -25.34
N GLY A 128 -9.78 -9.18 -26.09
CA GLY A 128 -9.91 -8.02 -26.98
C GLY A 128 -9.78 -6.64 -26.32
N ASN A 129 -10.10 -6.52 -25.03
CA ASN A 129 -9.99 -5.28 -24.28
C ASN A 129 -8.78 -5.22 -23.34
N ARG A 130 -7.90 -6.22 -23.39
CA ARG A 130 -6.75 -6.37 -22.49
C ARG A 130 -5.45 -6.11 -23.24
N GLU A 131 -4.54 -5.44 -22.56
CA GLU A 131 -3.23 -5.13 -23.08
C GLU A 131 -2.33 -6.37 -23.08
N MET A 132 -1.80 -6.69 -24.26
CA MET A 132 -0.95 -7.86 -24.47
C MET A 132 0.53 -7.55 -24.21
N ARG A 133 0.91 -6.27 -24.19
CA ARG A 133 2.29 -5.85 -23.95
C ARG A 133 2.79 -6.24 -22.56
N ARG A 134 4.08 -6.54 -22.46
CA ARG A 134 4.70 -7.10 -21.25
C ARG A 134 5.17 -6.04 -20.26
N TYR A 135 5.55 -4.86 -20.73
CA TYR A 135 6.17 -3.85 -19.89
C TYR A 135 5.30 -2.61 -19.82
N VAL A 136 5.28 -1.97 -18.66
CA VAL A 136 4.46 -0.79 -18.42
C VAL A 136 5.26 0.29 -17.67
N ILE A 137 4.94 1.53 -17.99
CA ILE A 137 5.37 2.73 -17.27
C ILE A 137 4.11 3.50 -16.89
N ILE A 138 3.98 3.82 -15.61
CA ILE A 138 2.92 4.66 -15.08
C ILE A 138 3.56 5.97 -14.62
N ASP A 139 3.21 7.05 -15.29
CA ASP A 139 3.57 8.41 -14.89
C ASP A 139 2.45 8.94 -14.02
N VAL A 140 2.63 8.82 -12.69
CA VAL A 140 1.57 9.09 -11.71
C VAL A 140 1.11 10.55 -11.73
N PRO A 141 2.01 11.57 -11.77
CA PRO A 141 1.59 12.97 -11.84
C PRO A 141 0.79 13.31 -13.10
N LYS A 142 1.08 12.63 -14.23
CA LYS A 142 0.35 12.85 -15.49
C LYS A 142 -0.87 11.95 -15.66
N ASP A 143 -1.10 11.05 -14.71
CA ASP A 143 -2.11 10.01 -14.79
C ASP A 143 -2.10 9.24 -16.13
N SER A 144 -0.89 8.89 -16.59
CA SER A 144 -0.70 8.23 -17.89
C SER A 144 -0.02 6.88 -17.76
N ILE A 145 -0.43 5.95 -18.62
CA ILE A 145 0.04 4.57 -18.66
C ILE A 145 0.57 4.30 -20.07
N GLU A 146 1.84 3.94 -20.17
CA GLU A 146 2.53 3.61 -21.41
C GLU A 146 2.92 2.13 -21.39
N TRP A 147 2.59 1.41 -22.47
CA TRP A 147 2.86 -0.03 -22.59
C TRP A 147 3.88 -0.31 -23.70
N HIS A 148 4.72 -1.32 -23.47
CA HIS A 148 5.77 -1.73 -24.39
C HIS A 148 5.83 -3.24 -24.52
N GLU A 149 6.04 -3.71 -25.76
CA GLU A 149 6.18 -5.14 -26.01
C GLU A 149 7.55 -5.64 -25.59
N THR A 150 8.60 -4.87 -25.91
CA THR A 150 9.99 -5.30 -25.71
C THR A 150 10.66 -4.58 -24.54
N LYS A 151 11.59 -5.28 -23.89
CA LYS A 151 12.42 -4.69 -22.82
C LYS A 151 13.23 -3.50 -23.33
N THR A 152 13.75 -3.58 -24.55
CA THR A 152 14.58 -2.52 -25.14
C THR A 152 13.81 -1.21 -25.31
N GLU A 153 12.59 -1.27 -25.86
CA GLU A 153 11.72 -0.10 -26.01
C GLU A 153 11.37 0.51 -24.65
N TRP A 154 11.02 -0.34 -23.69
CA TRP A 154 10.69 0.07 -22.33
C TRP A 154 11.87 0.76 -21.64
N MET A 155 13.07 0.17 -21.70
CA MET A 155 14.29 0.75 -21.14
C MET A 155 14.62 2.10 -21.81
N ALA A 156 14.44 2.21 -23.13
CA ALA A 156 14.63 3.47 -23.85
C ALA A 156 13.61 4.53 -23.42
N ALA A 157 12.35 4.15 -23.19
CA ALA A 157 11.29 5.04 -22.72
C ALA A 157 11.53 5.51 -21.27
N LEU A 158 12.09 4.65 -20.42
CA LEU A 158 12.56 5.03 -19.07
C LEU A 158 13.78 5.97 -19.13
N GLY A 159 14.72 5.71 -20.03
CA GLY A 159 15.88 6.58 -20.26
C GLY A 159 15.50 8.00 -20.69
N LYS A 160 14.48 8.14 -21.55
CA LYS A 160 13.90 9.46 -21.93
C LYS A 160 13.32 10.24 -20.74
N ARG A 161 13.03 9.55 -19.63
CA ARG A 161 12.53 10.12 -18.37
C ARG A 161 13.65 10.33 -17.35
N ASN A 162 14.91 10.28 -17.77
CA ASN A 162 16.12 10.37 -16.92
C ASN A 162 16.27 9.24 -15.89
N ILE A 163 15.59 8.11 -16.08
CA ILE A 163 15.75 6.92 -15.23
C ILE A 163 16.88 6.07 -15.80
N ALA A 164 18.12 6.41 -15.44
CA ALA A 164 19.31 5.71 -15.95
C ALA A 164 19.62 4.41 -15.19
N ARG A 165 19.27 4.34 -13.89
CA ARG A 165 19.46 3.17 -13.05
C ARG A 165 18.10 2.55 -12.74
N ILE A 166 17.76 1.51 -13.48
CA ILE A 166 16.51 0.78 -13.32
C ILE A 166 16.73 -0.29 -12.25
N VAL A 167 15.94 -0.23 -11.19
CA VAL A 167 15.98 -1.20 -10.09
C VAL A 167 14.61 -1.88 -10.06
N LEU A 168 14.63 -3.19 -10.26
CA LEU A 168 13.43 -4.02 -10.27
C LEU A 168 13.48 -4.99 -9.10
N HIS A 169 12.35 -5.11 -8.43
CA HIS A 169 12.14 -6.04 -7.34
C HIS A 169 11.05 -7.03 -7.74
N GLN A 170 11.25 -8.31 -7.41
CA GLN A 170 10.22 -9.32 -7.57
C GLN A 170 9.07 -9.01 -6.62
N VAL A 171 7.82 -9.07 -7.11
CA VAL A 171 6.66 -8.59 -6.34
C VAL A 171 6.50 -9.33 -5.01
N ASP A 172 6.70 -10.65 -4.97
CA ASP A 172 6.62 -11.43 -3.73
C ASP A 172 7.62 -10.94 -2.68
N SER A 173 8.85 -10.60 -3.09
CA SER A 173 9.85 -10.05 -2.18
C SER A 173 9.46 -8.67 -1.67
N VAL A 174 8.83 -7.84 -2.50
CA VAL A 174 8.30 -6.54 -2.06
C VAL A 174 7.20 -6.73 -1.02
N TYR A 175 6.28 -7.68 -1.24
CA TYR A 175 5.25 -7.99 -0.28
C TYR A 175 5.85 -8.52 1.03
N ASP A 176 6.75 -9.50 0.98
CA ASP A 176 7.34 -10.10 2.17
C ASP A 176 8.07 -9.05 3.01
N ASP A 177 8.84 -8.17 2.37
CA ASP A 177 9.55 -7.11 3.06
C ASP A 177 8.59 -6.10 3.68
N PHE A 178 7.53 -5.74 2.95
CA PHE A 178 6.48 -4.87 3.45
C PHE A 178 5.69 -5.49 4.62
N ALA A 179 5.32 -6.77 4.54
CA ALA A 179 4.57 -7.47 5.57
C ALA A 179 5.39 -7.58 6.87
N ASN A 180 6.70 -7.81 6.75
CA ASN A 180 7.60 -7.97 7.89
C ASN A 180 8.03 -6.63 8.51
N ASN A 181 8.32 -5.62 7.67
CA ASN A 181 8.94 -4.38 8.13
C ASN A 181 7.99 -3.17 8.14
N ARG A 182 6.79 -3.30 7.55
CA ARG A 182 5.84 -2.19 7.28
C ARG A 182 6.49 -1.00 6.56
N GLN A 183 7.55 -1.26 5.81
CA GLN A 183 8.28 -0.29 5.01
C GLN A 183 8.25 -0.78 3.57
N LEU A 184 8.03 0.13 2.63
CA LEU A 184 8.13 -0.17 1.21
C LEU A 184 9.59 -0.17 0.82
N LEU A 185 10.05 -1.21 0.11
CA LEU A 185 11.40 -1.27 -0.49
C LEU A 185 11.73 -0.02 -1.33
N PHE A 186 10.71 0.65 -1.86
CA PHE A 186 10.84 1.86 -2.68
C PHE A 186 11.04 3.15 -1.87
N ASN A 187 10.88 3.09 -0.55
CA ASN A 187 11.15 4.21 0.35
C ASN A 187 12.48 3.94 1.05
N PRO A 188 13.62 4.38 0.51
CA PRO A 188 14.89 4.16 1.16
C PRO A 188 14.83 4.72 2.58
N SER A 189 15.37 3.95 3.55
CA SER A 189 15.55 4.44 4.92
C SER A 189 16.16 5.83 4.86
N LYS A 190 15.54 6.82 5.50
CA LYS A 190 16.15 8.14 5.69
C LYS A 190 17.61 7.90 6.08
N GLN A 191 18.54 8.37 5.25
CA GLN A 191 19.97 8.23 5.51
C GLN A 191 20.22 8.60 6.97
N GLN A 192 20.81 7.66 7.71
CA GLN A 192 21.34 7.92 9.05
C GLN A 192 22.48 8.93 8.98
#